data_AF-A0A343C5H2-F1
#
_entry.id   AF-A0A343C5H2-F1
#
_cell.length_a   1.000
_cell.length_b   1.000
_cell.length_c   1.000
_cell.angle_alpha   90.00
_cell.angle_beta   90.00
_cell.angle_gamma   90.00
#
_symmetry.space_group_name_H-M   'P 1'
#
loop_
_entity.id
_entity.type
_entity.pdbx_description
1 polymer ?
#
loop_
_entity_poly.entity_id
_entity_poly.type
_entity_poly.pdbx_seq_one_letter_code
_entity_poly.pdbx_strand_id
1 'polypeptide(L)'
;MSPTITQMQINKKIKLDTDNLNSRIPASLPADDTAYGVKGKRSSITQQGLLLGSGTPSLQSAAERVPVIQKQNRYKIRELYTKRYHLMKLANINLVKIYPLKFEKLCEVLNSIFNKPVELDLIRLHYPYNDSNILVRLLAFMINKMKLRRITRRLFNKAVVKSIKKINNKDQVNIIPAFLSGMTIKVAGRLMKYKVIPRKTVKIVRRGSSSIGKINYSDISRYTNKNKRGSFTITIKSGQNFFN
;
A
#
# COMPACT_ATOMS: atom_id res chain seq x y z
N MET A 1 2.98 5.50 -53.54
CA MET A 1 1.65 5.95 -53.07
C MET A 1 1.72 6.21 -51.57
N SER A 2 1.19 7.35 -51.15
CA SER A 2 1.51 8.15 -49.96
C SER A 2 0.98 7.63 -48.61
N PRO A 3 1.80 7.58 -47.54
CA PRO A 3 1.35 7.36 -46.16
C PRO A 3 1.35 8.68 -45.36
N THR A 4 0.63 9.71 -45.80
CA THR A 4 0.69 11.03 -45.13
C THR A 4 -0.59 11.36 -44.36
N ILE A 5 -1.73 10.76 -44.72
CA ILE A 5 -3.04 11.14 -44.18
C ILE A 5 -3.29 10.52 -42.79
N THR A 6 -2.85 9.28 -42.56
CA THR A 6 -3.13 8.54 -41.32
C THR A 6 -2.34 9.07 -40.12
N GLN A 7 -1.07 9.45 -40.32
CA GLN A 7 -0.24 10.02 -39.25
C GLN A 7 -0.70 11.43 -38.84
N MET A 8 -1.19 12.24 -39.79
CA MET A 8 -1.75 13.55 -39.51
C MET A 8 -3.04 13.46 -38.67
N GLN A 9 -3.92 12.48 -38.94
CA GLN A 9 -5.15 12.31 -38.18
C GLN A 9 -4.89 11.85 -36.73
N ILE A 10 -3.90 10.99 -36.52
CA ILE A 10 -3.50 10.54 -35.18
C ILE A 10 -2.92 11.70 -34.36
N ASN A 11 -2.02 12.49 -34.96
CA ASN A 11 -1.41 13.64 -34.27
C ASN A 11 -2.42 14.75 -33.98
N LYS A 12 -3.41 14.97 -34.85
CA LYS A 12 -4.48 15.96 -34.62
C LYS A 12 -5.41 15.54 -33.48
N LYS A 13 -5.70 14.24 -33.34
CA LYS A 13 -6.52 13.69 -32.25
C LYS A 13 -5.80 13.77 -30.90
N ILE A 14 -4.50 13.48 -30.86
CA ILE A 14 -3.68 13.60 -29.65
C ILE A 14 -3.60 15.06 -29.16
N LYS A 15 -3.50 16.03 -30.08
CA LYS A 15 -3.42 17.46 -29.74
C LYS A 15 -4.76 18.00 -29.21
N LEU A 16 -5.88 17.56 -29.77
CA LEU A 16 -7.22 17.93 -29.29
C LEU A 16 -7.46 17.43 -27.85
N ASP A 17 -6.97 16.24 -27.51
CA ASP A 17 -7.12 15.64 -26.19
C ASP A 17 -6.23 16.30 -25.11
N THR A 18 -5.08 16.87 -25.51
CA THR A 18 -4.20 17.61 -24.58
C THR A 18 -4.75 18.99 -24.22
N ASP A 19 -5.38 19.68 -25.17
CA ASP A 19 -5.90 21.04 -24.95
C ASP A 19 -7.17 21.03 -24.09
N ASN A 20 -7.97 19.95 -24.19
CA ASN A 20 -9.16 19.74 -23.35
C ASN A 20 -8.85 19.35 -21.89
N LEU A 21 -7.61 18.94 -21.59
CA LEU A 21 -7.17 18.64 -20.23
C LEU A 21 -6.72 19.91 -19.47
N ASN A 22 -6.29 20.95 -20.19
CA ASN A 22 -5.80 22.21 -19.61
C ASN A 22 -6.94 23.17 -19.24
N SER A 23 -8.14 23.02 -19.82
CA SER A 23 -9.32 23.85 -19.54
C SER A 23 -10.09 23.46 -18.26
N ARG A 24 -9.67 22.39 -17.55
CA ARG A 24 -10.32 21.90 -16.32
C ARG A 24 -9.49 22.10 -15.05
N ILE A 25 -8.56 23.05 -15.07
CA ILE A 25 -7.84 23.48 -13.86
C ILE A 25 -8.75 24.48 -13.13
N PRO A 26 -9.33 24.16 -11.96
CA PRO A 26 -9.89 25.20 -11.12
C PRO A 26 -8.73 26.10 -10.65
N ALA A 27 -8.79 27.37 -11.03
CA ALA A 27 -7.97 28.41 -10.45
C ALA A 27 -8.30 28.49 -8.94
N SER A 28 -7.26 28.53 -8.12
CA SER A 28 -7.28 28.67 -6.65
C SER A 28 -7.75 27.45 -5.84
N LEU A 29 -6.86 26.97 -4.97
CA LEU A 29 -7.20 26.16 -3.80
C LEU A 29 -7.94 27.07 -2.79
N PRO A 30 -9.04 26.62 -2.16
CA PRO A 30 -9.72 27.43 -1.14
C PRO A 30 -8.79 27.65 0.05
N ALA A 31 -8.72 28.89 0.51
CA ALA A 31 -8.02 29.27 1.73
C ALA A 31 -8.67 28.57 2.94
N ASP A 32 -7.83 28.03 3.82
CA ASP A 32 -8.22 27.40 5.08
C ASP A 32 -8.90 28.42 6.01
N ASP A 33 -10.13 28.14 6.42
CA ASP A 33 -10.74 28.67 7.65
C ASP A 33 -11.69 27.64 8.25
N THR A 34 -11.14 26.64 8.95
CA THR A 34 -11.88 25.99 10.04
C THR A 34 -10.94 25.73 11.21
N ALA A 35 -11.09 26.59 12.22
CA ALA A 35 -10.55 26.42 13.54
C ALA A 35 -11.11 25.14 14.19
N TYR A 36 -10.34 24.05 14.19
CA TYR A 36 -10.61 22.93 15.09
C TYR A 36 -9.99 23.22 16.46
N GLY A 37 -10.81 23.83 17.32
CA GLY A 37 -10.54 23.99 18.73
C GLY A 37 -10.42 22.62 19.42
N VAL A 38 -9.25 22.34 20.00
CA VAL A 38 -9.08 21.28 20.99
C VAL A 38 -9.09 21.94 22.36
N LYS A 39 -10.22 21.85 23.06
CA LYS A 39 -10.34 22.19 24.49
C LYS A 39 -9.38 21.29 25.28
N GLY A 40 -8.27 21.85 25.73
CA GLY A 40 -7.38 21.22 26.69
C GLY A 40 -7.96 21.27 28.10
N LYS A 41 -8.05 20.12 28.77
CA LYS A 41 -8.09 20.08 30.24
C LYS A 41 -6.65 20.17 30.75
N ARG A 42 -6.33 21.26 31.45
CA ARG A 42 -5.07 21.45 32.20
C ARG A 42 -5.25 21.02 33.66
N SER A 43 -4.17 20.41 34.17
CA SER A 43 -3.59 20.44 35.53
C SER A 43 -4.42 19.87 36.71
N SER A 44 -3.83 19.09 37.62
CA SER A 44 -2.77 19.54 38.54
C SER A 44 -1.60 18.54 38.72
N ILE A 45 -0.37 19.06 38.64
CA ILE A 45 0.84 18.42 39.18
C ILE A 45 1.24 19.25 40.39
N THR A 46 1.27 18.58 41.55
CA THR A 46 1.69 19.10 42.84
C THR A 46 3.16 19.48 42.81
N GLN A 47 3.47 20.70 43.23
CA GLN A 47 4.83 21.16 43.51
C GLN A 47 5.35 20.46 44.77
N GLN A 48 6.59 19.93 44.71
CA GLN A 48 7.59 19.96 45.79
C GLN A 48 8.84 19.18 45.36
N GLY A 49 10.01 19.77 45.54
CA GLY A 49 11.32 19.10 45.37
C GLY A 49 12.30 19.85 44.49
N LEU A 50 12.77 21.01 44.96
CA LEU A 50 13.91 21.75 44.43
C LEU A 50 15.19 21.19 45.07
N LEU A 51 16.21 20.77 44.31
CA LEU A 51 17.63 20.84 44.69
C LEU A 51 18.54 20.70 43.46
N LEU A 52 19.63 21.48 43.48
CA LEU A 52 20.43 21.99 42.37
C LEU A 52 21.23 20.95 41.56
N GLY A 53 21.35 21.21 40.26
CA GLY A 53 22.34 20.61 39.35
C GLY A 53 22.40 21.41 38.05
N SER A 54 23.52 22.09 37.84
CA SER A 54 23.83 23.06 36.78
C SER A 54 23.47 22.62 35.34
N GLY A 55 22.79 23.51 34.61
CA GLY A 55 22.71 23.45 33.14
C GLY A 55 21.29 23.41 32.55
N THR A 56 20.36 24.25 33.03
CA THR A 56 19.08 24.45 32.33
C THR A 56 19.31 25.38 31.13
N PRO A 57 19.10 24.93 29.87
CA PRO A 57 19.07 25.86 28.75
C PRO A 57 17.94 26.86 28.99
N SER A 58 18.25 28.15 28.84
CA SER A 58 17.33 29.25 29.09
C SER A 58 15.99 29.02 28.36
N LEU A 59 14.87 29.28 29.05
CA LEU A 59 13.51 29.09 28.53
C LEU A 59 13.27 29.82 27.19
N GLN A 60 14.03 30.88 26.92
CA GLN A 60 14.04 31.63 25.66
C GLN A 60 14.51 30.77 24.47
N SER A 61 15.55 29.93 24.66
CA SER A 61 16.09 29.06 23.59
C SER A 61 15.15 27.92 23.19
N ALA A 62 14.26 27.49 24.09
CA ALA A 62 13.24 26.48 23.83
C ALA A 62 12.03 27.09 23.09
N ALA A 63 11.63 28.31 23.45
CA ALA A 63 10.50 29.02 22.84
C ALA A 63 10.73 29.36 21.36
N GLU A 64 11.97 29.66 20.95
CA GLU A 64 12.32 29.92 19.55
C GLU A 64 12.43 28.64 18.69
N ARG A 65 12.79 27.50 19.30
CA ARG A 65 12.92 26.22 18.58
C ARG A 65 11.57 25.59 18.25
N VAL A 66 10.56 25.79 19.09
CA VAL A 66 9.20 25.25 18.91
C VAL A 66 8.54 25.72 17.59
N PRO A 67 8.48 27.02 17.23
CA PRO A 67 7.85 27.48 15.99
C PRO A 67 8.63 27.05 14.73
N VAL A 68 9.96 26.98 14.79
CA VAL A 68 10.79 26.51 13.65
C VAL A 68 10.55 25.02 13.39
N ILE A 69 10.52 24.18 14.43
CA ILE A 69 10.21 22.74 14.30
C ILE A 69 8.77 22.53 13.80
N GLN A 70 7.81 23.35 14.26
CA GLN A 70 6.44 23.31 13.76
C GLN A 70 6.36 23.68 12.27
N LYS A 71 7.08 24.72 11.83
CA LYS A 71 7.13 25.15 10.42
C LYS A 71 7.78 24.08 9.52
N GLN A 72 8.91 23.50 9.95
CA GLN A 72 9.57 22.40 9.23
C GLN A 72 8.67 21.15 9.10
N ASN A 73 7.93 20.82 10.15
CA ASN A 73 6.97 19.70 10.11
C ASN A 73 5.83 19.98 9.11
N ARG A 74 5.32 21.21 9.00
CA ARG A 74 4.29 21.57 8.01
C ARG A 74 4.76 21.38 6.56
N TYR A 75 6.00 21.75 6.22
CA TYR A 75 6.54 21.53 4.88
C TYR A 75 6.67 20.04 4.54
N LYS A 76 7.22 19.24 5.46
CA LYS A 76 7.31 17.78 5.28
C LYS A 76 5.94 17.14 5.07
N ILE A 77 4.94 17.60 5.82
CA ILE A 77 3.56 17.12 5.66
C ILE A 77 3.02 17.47 4.27
N ARG A 78 3.17 18.73 3.81
CA ARG A 78 2.73 19.16 2.48
C ARG A 78 3.40 18.36 1.36
N GLU A 79 4.70 18.13 1.44
CA GLU A 79 5.44 17.33 0.45
C GLU A 79 4.95 15.88 0.38
N LEU A 80 4.57 15.30 1.52
CA LEU A 80 3.97 13.95 1.55
C LEU A 80 2.59 13.93 0.89
N TYR A 81 1.79 14.99 1.07
CA TYR A 81 0.46 15.11 0.44
C TYR A 81 0.56 15.23 -1.08
N THR A 82 1.47 16.08 -1.60
CA THR A 82 1.66 16.24 -3.05
C THR A 82 2.13 14.94 -3.70
N LYS A 83 3.14 14.28 -3.11
CA LYS A 83 3.60 12.95 -3.56
C LYS A 83 2.47 11.93 -3.58
N ARG A 84 1.64 11.90 -2.54
CA ARG A 84 0.49 11.00 -2.45
C ARG A 84 -0.54 11.28 -3.56
N TYR A 85 -0.85 12.54 -3.82
CA TYR A 85 -1.77 12.95 -4.87
C TYR A 85 -1.28 12.48 -6.25
N HIS A 86 -0.01 12.74 -6.57
CA HIS A 86 0.59 12.28 -7.83
C HIS A 86 0.57 10.76 -7.96
N LEU A 87 0.88 10.03 -6.90
CA LEU A 87 0.79 8.56 -6.89
C LEU A 87 -0.63 8.05 -7.11
N MET A 88 -1.65 8.72 -6.54
CA MET A 88 -3.05 8.35 -6.76
C MET A 88 -3.46 8.60 -8.21
N LYS A 89 -3.02 9.71 -8.82
CA LYS A 89 -3.27 10.00 -10.24
C LYS A 89 -2.63 8.95 -11.15
N LEU A 90 -1.37 8.59 -10.89
CA LEU A 90 -0.65 7.56 -11.65
C LEU A 90 -1.24 6.16 -11.48
N ALA A 91 -1.81 5.84 -10.31
CA ALA A 91 -2.38 4.52 -10.05
C ALA A 91 -3.53 4.16 -10.99
N ASN A 92 -4.20 5.15 -11.58
CA ASN A 92 -5.31 4.94 -12.52
C ASN A 92 -4.89 4.85 -13.98
N ILE A 93 -3.60 5.06 -14.27
CA ILE A 93 -3.06 5.02 -15.64
C ILE A 93 -2.42 3.64 -15.86
N ASN A 94 -2.63 3.07 -17.05
CA ASN A 94 -2.00 1.79 -17.41
C ASN A 94 -0.47 1.92 -17.47
N LEU A 95 0.24 0.95 -16.90
CA LEU A 95 1.71 0.94 -16.85
C LEU A 95 2.34 1.00 -18.25
N VAL A 96 1.73 0.37 -19.25
CA VAL A 96 2.20 0.37 -20.64
C VAL A 96 2.28 1.80 -21.20
N LYS A 97 1.29 2.64 -20.87
CA LYS A 97 1.25 4.04 -21.33
C LYS A 97 2.31 4.90 -20.66
N ILE A 98 2.67 4.58 -19.41
CA ILE A 98 3.66 5.35 -18.63
C ILE A 98 5.08 5.01 -19.09
N TYR A 99 5.34 3.75 -19.46
CA TYR A 99 6.69 3.27 -19.77
C TYR A 99 6.79 2.46 -21.08
N PRO A 100 6.34 3.00 -22.24
CA PRO A 100 6.28 2.23 -23.49
C PRO A 100 7.65 1.66 -23.89
N LEU A 101 8.69 2.49 -23.88
CA LEU A 101 10.06 2.10 -24.23
C LEU A 101 10.66 1.00 -23.33
N LYS A 102 10.20 0.89 -22.08
CA LYS A 102 10.70 -0.17 -21.18
C LYS A 102 10.02 -1.51 -21.47
N PHE A 103 8.74 -1.47 -21.84
CA PHE A 103 7.99 -2.67 -22.22
C PHE A 103 8.45 -3.20 -23.57
N GLU A 104 8.72 -2.32 -24.54
CA GLU A 104 9.30 -2.71 -25.84
C GLU A 104 10.63 -3.46 -25.66
N LYS A 105 11.57 -2.87 -24.91
CA LYS A 105 12.84 -3.54 -24.57
C LYS A 105 12.66 -4.86 -23.82
N LEU A 106 11.66 -4.93 -22.94
CA LEU A 106 11.35 -6.19 -22.25
C LEU A 106 10.86 -7.25 -23.25
N CYS A 107 9.99 -6.89 -24.19
CA CYS A 107 9.52 -7.79 -25.23
C CYS A 107 10.65 -8.22 -26.17
N GLU A 108 11.57 -7.32 -26.55
CA GLU A 108 12.75 -7.67 -27.35
C GLU A 108 13.63 -8.70 -26.64
N VAL A 109 13.92 -8.48 -25.35
CA VAL A 109 14.69 -9.43 -24.53
C VAL A 109 13.97 -10.77 -24.43
N LEU A 110 12.66 -10.78 -24.16
CA LEU A 110 11.90 -12.03 -24.07
C LEU A 110 11.81 -12.74 -25.43
N ASN A 111 11.64 -12.01 -26.54
CA ASN A 111 11.66 -12.55 -27.89
C ASN A 111 13.00 -13.22 -28.20
N SER A 112 14.13 -12.61 -27.82
CA SER A 112 15.46 -13.22 -28.00
C SER A 112 15.66 -14.52 -27.20
N ILE A 113 14.95 -14.67 -26.07
CA ILE A 113 15.03 -15.86 -25.22
C ILE A 113 14.13 -16.98 -25.77
N PHE A 114 12.92 -16.64 -26.22
CA PHE A 114 11.92 -17.63 -26.66
C PHE A 114 11.93 -17.88 -28.17
N ASN A 115 12.63 -17.04 -28.95
CA ASN A 115 12.62 -17.01 -30.42
C ASN A 115 11.20 -16.96 -31.01
N LYS A 116 10.29 -16.26 -30.33
CA LYS A 116 8.87 -16.17 -30.66
C LYS A 116 8.34 -14.78 -30.28
N PRO A 117 7.37 -14.23 -31.03
CA PRO A 117 6.73 -12.97 -30.65
C PRO A 117 6.09 -13.11 -29.26
N VAL A 118 6.38 -12.16 -28.38
CA VAL A 118 5.89 -12.13 -27.00
C VAL A 118 4.92 -10.98 -26.83
N GLU A 119 3.70 -11.33 -26.41
CA GLU A 119 2.69 -10.37 -25.98
C GLU A 119 2.56 -10.38 -24.46
N LEU A 120 2.41 -9.19 -23.87
CA LEU A 120 2.30 -9.03 -22.41
C LEU A 120 0.88 -8.62 -22.04
N ASP A 121 0.15 -9.53 -21.40
CA ASP A 121 -1.13 -9.21 -20.78
C ASP A 121 -0.94 -8.81 -19.31
N LEU A 122 -1.28 -7.55 -19.01
CA LEU A 122 -1.08 -6.96 -17.68
C LEU A 122 -2.41 -6.78 -16.98
N ILE A 123 -2.67 -7.65 -16.00
CA ILE A 123 -3.89 -7.60 -15.21
C ILE A 123 -3.69 -6.69 -13.99
N ARG A 124 -4.50 -5.63 -13.88
CA ARG A 124 -4.49 -4.74 -12.72
C ARG A 124 -5.22 -5.39 -11.54
N LEU A 125 -4.51 -5.53 -10.43
CA LEU A 125 -5.10 -6.01 -9.17
C LEU A 125 -5.69 -4.84 -8.36
N HIS A 126 -6.96 -4.95 -7.95
CA HIS A 126 -7.62 -3.91 -7.14
C HIS A 126 -7.07 -3.86 -5.70
N TYR A 127 -6.85 -5.02 -5.07
CA TYR A 127 -6.32 -5.12 -3.72
C TYR A 127 -5.19 -6.14 -3.64
N PRO A 128 -4.09 -5.85 -2.92
CA PRO A 128 -2.94 -6.74 -2.89
C PRO A 128 -3.23 -8.08 -2.23
N TYR A 129 -4.27 -8.20 -1.41
CA TYR A 129 -4.63 -9.45 -0.73
C TYR A 129 -5.47 -10.42 -1.59
N ASN A 130 -5.84 -10.02 -2.81
CA ASN A 130 -6.55 -10.89 -3.73
C ASN A 130 -5.61 -11.92 -4.40
N ASP A 131 -4.32 -11.64 -4.43
CA ASP A 131 -3.26 -12.52 -4.94
C ASP A 131 -2.27 -12.82 -3.80
N SER A 132 -2.07 -14.10 -3.48
CA SER A 132 -1.21 -14.45 -2.35
C SER A 132 0.27 -14.18 -2.64
N ASN A 133 0.74 -14.28 -3.89
CA ASN A 133 2.14 -14.07 -4.27
C ASN A 133 2.51 -12.59 -4.14
N ILE A 134 1.66 -11.69 -4.66
CA ILE A 134 1.83 -10.24 -4.52
C ILE A 134 1.80 -9.86 -3.04
N LEU A 135 0.83 -10.36 -2.27
CA LEU A 135 0.74 -10.05 -0.84
C LEU A 135 1.96 -10.52 -0.05
N VAL A 136 2.44 -11.75 -0.31
CA VAL A 136 3.61 -12.31 0.36
C VAL A 136 4.83 -11.42 0.17
N ARG A 137 5.09 -10.98 -1.07
CA ARG A 137 6.23 -10.11 -1.40
C ARG A 137 6.08 -8.74 -0.75
N LEU A 138 4.87 -8.17 -0.76
CA LEU A 138 4.58 -6.92 -0.07
C LEU A 138 4.81 -7.03 1.45
N LEU A 139 4.36 -8.12 2.08
CA LEU A 139 4.60 -8.39 3.50
C LEU A 139 6.10 -8.51 3.81
N ALA A 140 6.86 -9.18 2.95
CA ALA A 140 8.31 -9.34 3.11
C ALA A 140 9.04 -7.99 3.09
N PHE A 141 8.61 -7.06 2.24
CA PHE A 141 9.15 -5.69 2.26
C PHE A 141 8.81 -4.94 3.56
N MET A 142 7.57 -5.08 4.05
CA MET A 142 7.10 -4.39 5.26
C MET A 142 7.69 -4.96 6.55
N ILE A 143 7.98 -6.27 6.63
CA ILE A 143 8.38 -6.94 7.88
C ILE A 143 9.75 -6.51 8.38
N ASN A 144 10.62 -6.04 7.47
CA ASN A 144 11.91 -5.46 7.82
C ASN A 144 11.75 -4.07 8.48
N LYS A 145 10.70 -3.33 8.09
CA LYS A 145 10.44 -1.97 8.56
C LYS A 145 9.58 -1.94 9.83
N MET A 146 8.61 -2.85 9.97
CA MET A 146 7.60 -2.82 11.04
C MET A 146 7.38 -4.19 11.70
N LYS A 147 6.93 -4.21 12.97
CA LYS A 147 6.55 -5.45 13.67
C LYS A 147 5.33 -6.10 12.99
N LEU A 148 5.34 -7.43 12.84
CA LEU A 148 4.25 -8.22 12.21
C LEU A 148 2.87 -7.87 12.79
N ARG A 149 2.76 -7.70 14.11
CA ARG A 149 1.50 -7.32 14.79
C ARG A 149 0.89 -6.03 14.22
N ARG A 150 1.71 -5.02 13.90
CA ARG A 150 1.22 -3.75 13.33
C ARG A 150 0.78 -3.95 11.87
N ILE A 151 1.53 -4.75 11.12
CA ILE A 151 1.24 -5.06 9.72
C ILE A 151 -0.07 -5.82 9.61
N THR A 152 -0.22 -6.92 10.35
CA THR A 152 -1.42 -7.76 10.30
C THR A 152 -2.65 -7.02 10.82
N ARG A 153 -2.54 -6.19 11.87
CA ARG A 153 -3.65 -5.35 12.33
C ARG A 153 -4.12 -4.39 11.22
N ARG A 154 -3.20 -3.71 10.54
CA ARG A 154 -3.55 -2.81 9.43
C ARG A 154 -4.15 -3.55 8.23
N LEU A 155 -3.58 -4.70 7.90
CA LEU A 155 -4.05 -5.53 6.79
C LEU A 155 -5.48 -6.04 7.05
N PHE A 156 -5.71 -6.66 8.20
CA PHE A 156 -7.01 -7.24 8.53
C PHE A 156 -8.08 -6.18 8.82
N ASN A 157 -7.71 -4.97 9.24
CA ASN A 157 -8.67 -3.88 9.36
C ASN A 157 -9.18 -3.39 8.00
N LYS A 158 -8.38 -3.54 6.93
CA LYS A 158 -8.76 -3.15 5.57
C LYS A 158 -9.32 -4.31 4.75
N ALA A 159 -8.88 -5.53 5.01
CA ALA A 159 -9.34 -6.70 4.29
C ALA A 159 -10.81 -6.96 4.62
N VAL A 160 -11.66 -6.83 3.60
CA VAL A 160 -13.08 -7.15 3.69
C VAL A 160 -13.24 -8.67 3.67
N VAL A 161 -13.16 -9.29 4.85
CA VAL A 161 -13.46 -10.71 5.02
C VAL A 161 -14.96 -10.86 5.19
N LYS A 162 -15.64 -11.35 4.16
CA LYS A 162 -17.09 -11.59 4.21
C LYS A 162 -17.37 -13.00 4.72
N SER A 163 -18.42 -13.16 5.52
CA SER A 163 -18.92 -14.46 5.96
C SER A 163 -20.10 -14.85 5.09
N ILE A 164 -20.10 -16.09 4.58
CA ILE A 164 -21.19 -16.66 3.75
C ILE A 164 -22.54 -16.51 4.46
N LYS A 165 -22.59 -16.76 5.78
CA LYS A 165 -23.84 -16.71 6.57
C LYS A 165 -24.55 -15.35 6.59
N LYS A 166 -23.87 -14.27 6.18
CA LYS A 166 -24.45 -12.91 6.15
C LYS A 166 -24.98 -12.53 4.77
N ILE A 167 -24.81 -13.39 3.77
CA ILE A 167 -25.17 -13.13 2.38
C ILE A 167 -26.40 -13.99 2.05
N ASN A 168 -27.53 -13.67 2.67
CA ASN A 168 -28.80 -14.37 2.42
C ASN A 168 -29.65 -13.67 1.33
N ASN A 169 -29.26 -12.46 0.92
CA ASN A 169 -30.00 -11.70 -0.08
C ASN A 169 -29.48 -12.06 -1.48
N LYS A 170 -30.18 -12.96 -2.17
CA LYS A 170 -29.87 -13.41 -3.54
C LYS A 170 -29.60 -12.25 -4.52
N ASP A 171 -30.24 -11.10 -4.31
CA ASP A 171 -30.15 -9.95 -5.22
C ASP A 171 -28.81 -9.18 -5.16
N GLN A 172 -28.05 -9.29 -4.05
CA GLN A 172 -26.72 -8.67 -3.92
C GLN A 172 -25.57 -9.61 -4.33
N VAL A 173 -25.89 -10.87 -4.62
CA VAL A 173 -24.91 -11.93 -4.88
C VAL A 173 -24.33 -11.84 -6.30
N ASN A 174 -25.12 -11.34 -7.26
CA ASN A 174 -24.74 -11.34 -8.67
C ASN A 174 -23.63 -10.34 -9.05
N ILE A 175 -23.27 -9.40 -8.16
CA ILE A 175 -22.33 -8.30 -8.50
C ILE A 175 -20.86 -8.69 -8.29
N ILE A 176 -20.56 -9.63 -7.39
CA ILE A 176 -19.17 -9.96 -7.03
C ILE A 176 -18.96 -11.45 -7.25
N PRO A 177 -18.16 -11.91 -8.22
CA PRO A 177 -18.03 -13.34 -8.51
C PRO A 177 -17.32 -14.12 -7.40
N ALA A 178 -16.41 -13.47 -6.66
CA ALA A 178 -15.61 -14.09 -5.61
C ALA A 178 -15.35 -13.14 -4.45
N PHE A 179 -15.32 -13.67 -3.23
CA PHE A 179 -14.89 -12.90 -2.06
C PHE A 179 -13.90 -13.66 -1.18
N LEU A 180 -13.06 -12.89 -0.49
CA LEU A 180 -12.12 -13.42 0.48
C LEU A 180 -12.88 -13.93 1.73
N SER A 181 -12.88 -15.24 1.91
CA SER A 181 -13.47 -15.95 3.06
C SER A 181 -12.54 -15.94 4.27
N GLY A 182 -11.24 -15.94 4.04
CA GLY A 182 -10.24 -15.85 5.10
C GLY A 182 -8.82 -15.91 4.61
N MET A 183 -7.88 -15.63 5.51
CA MET A 183 -6.46 -15.59 5.21
C MET A 183 -5.64 -15.95 6.44
N THR A 184 -4.59 -16.73 6.22
CA THR A 184 -3.60 -17.13 7.23
C THR A 184 -2.22 -16.67 6.80
N ILE A 185 -1.54 -15.96 7.68
CA ILE A 185 -0.17 -15.46 7.50
C ILE A 185 0.71 -16.18 8.50
N LYS A 186 1.67 -16.95 7.98
CA LYS A 186 2.67 -17.68 8.74
C LYS A 186 4.03 -17.03 8.50
N VAL A 187 4.74 -16.69 9.57
CA VAL A 187 6.09 -16.13 9.50
C VAL A 187 7.04 -16.97 10.34
N ALA A 188 8.09 -17.47 9.71
CA ALA A 188 9.13 -18.29 10.32
C ALA A 188 10.51 -17.61 10.15
N GLY A 189 11.46 -18.00 11.00
CA GLY A 189 12.85 -17.53 10.94
C GLY A 189 13.12 -16.23 11.70
N ARG A 190 14.24 -15.57 11.36
CA ARG A 190 14.80 -14.45 12.13
C ARG A 190 14.29 -13.12 11.57
N LEU A 191 13.51 -12.39 12.35
CA LEU A 191 12.96 -11.09 11.95
C LEU A 191 13.71 -9.92 12.60
N MET A 192 13.87 -8.82 11.86
CA MET A 192 14.65 -7.64 12.29
C MET A 192 14.09 -6.94 13.54
N LYS A 193 12.76 -6.86 13.69
CA LYS A 193 12.11 -6.07 14.77
C LYS A 193 11.75 -6.89 16.02
N TYR A 194 12.14 -8.15 16.08
CA TYR A 194 11.85 -9.06 17.19
C TYR A 194 13.10 -9.31 18.04
N LYS A 195 12.94 -9.72 19.30
CA LYS A 195 14.08 -10.23 20.09
C LYS A 195 14.60 -11.51 19.41
N VAL A 196 15.89 -11.79 19.55
CA VAL A 196 16.46 -13.08 19.12
C VAL A 196 15.83 -14.15 20.02
N ILE A 197 15.00 -14.99 19.41
CA ILE A 197 14.31 -16.13 20.04
C ILE A 197 14.87 -17.39 19.34
N PRO A 198 14.98 -18.54 20.04
CA PRO A 198 15.37 -19.81 19.43
C PRO A 198 14.59 -20.12 18.14
N ARG A 199 15.25 -20.87 17.23
CA ARG A 199 14.86 -21.07 15.82
C ARG A 199 13.45 -21.65 15.60
N LYS A 200 12.82 -22.23 16.63
CA LYS A 200 11.56 -22.99 16.52
C LYS A 200 10.28 -22.14 16.53
N THR A 201 10.33 -20.83 16.73
CA THR A 201 9.09 -20.04 16.80
C THR A 201 8.58 -19.61 15.43
N VAL A 202 7.45 -20.19 15.02
CA VAL A 202 6.64 -19.70 13.92
C VAL A 202 5.51 -18.82 14.47
N LYS A 203 5.30 -17.65 13.88
CA LYS A 203 4.17 -16.79 14.21
C LYS A 203 3.08 -16.95 13.17
N ILE A 204 1.89 -17.33 13.63
CA ILE A 204 0.73 -17.52 12.77
C ILE A 204 -0.33 -16.48 13.16
N VAL A 205 -0.83 -15.75 12.18
CA VAL A 205 -1.98 -14.85 12.34
C VAL A 205 -3.01 -15.23 11.30
N ARG A 206 -4.23 -15.52 11.74
CA ARG A 206 -5.32 -15.97 10.88
C ARG A 206 -6.57 -15.12 11.10
N ARG A 207 -7.36 -14.91 10.04
CA ARG A 207 -8.69 -14.27 10.11
C ARG A 207 -9.60 -14.93 9.08
N GLY A 208 -10.86 -15.19 9.45
CA GLY A 208 -11.82 -15.85 8.57
C GLY A 208 -11.54 -17.33 8.36
N SER A 209 -12.15 -17.90 7.33
CA SER A 209 -12.04 -19.32 6.99
C SER A 209 -11.07 -19.57 5.82
N SER A 210 -10.17 -20.54 5.99
CA SER A 210 -9.22 -20.96 4.95
C SER A 210 -9.05 -22.49 4.94
N SER A 211 -10.01 -23.21 5.54
CA SER A 211 -10.07 -24.67 5.56
C SER A 211 -10.80 -25.18 4.31
N ILE A 212 -10.32 -26.30 3.76
CA ILE A 212 -10.75 -26.87 2.47
C ILE A 212 -12.27 -27.09 2.39
N GLY A 213 -12.94 -27.53 3.47
CA GLY A 213 -14.41 -27.74 3.46
C GLY A 213 -15.27 -26.49 3.65
N LYS A 214 -14.69 -25.29 3.74
CA LYS A 214 -15.43 -24.02 3.95
C LYS A 214 -15.14 -22.98 2.86
N ILE A 215 -14.26 -23.32 1.93
CA ILE A 215 -13.80 -22.45 0.85
C ILE A 215 -13.89 -23.20 -0.47
N ASN A 216 -14.25 -22.51 -1.56
CA ASN A 216 -14.26 -23.11 -2.90
C ASN A 216 -12.86 -23.07 -3.54
N TYR A 217 -12.04 -22.08 -3.16
CA TYR A 217 -10.70 -21.90 -3.70
C TYR A 217 -9.68 -21.55 -2.62
N SER A 218 -8.50 -22.14 -2.73
CA SER A 218 -7.37 -21.92 -1.83
C SER A 218 -6.14 -21.53 -2.63
N ASP A 219 -5.56 -20.38 -2.31
CA ASP A 219 -4.31 -19.91 -2.88
C ASP A 219 -3.21 -19.89 -1.80
N ILE A 220 -2.03 -20.44 -2.13
CA ILE A 220 -0.91 -20.56 -1.20
C ILE A 220 0.36 -20.05 -1.87
N SER A 221 0.96 -19.03 -1.28
CA SER A 221 2.26 -18.52 -1.70
C SER A 221 3.25 -18.48 -0.55
N ARG A 222 4.52 -18.69 -0.89
CA ARG A 222 5.65 -18.64 0.04
C ARG A 222 6.78 -17.81 -0.53
N TYR A 223 7.40 -17.01 0.33
CA TYR A 223 8.61 -16.27 -0.02
C TYR A 223 9.62 -16.37 1.12
N THR A 224 10.85 -16.67 0.74
CA THR A 224 11.99 -16.79 1.64
C THR A 224 13.03 -15.76 1.24
N ASN A 225 13.56 -15.04 2.21
CA ASN A 225 14.63 -14.07 2.00
C ASN A 225 15.55 -14.01 3.23
N LYS A 226 16.73 -13.42 3.08
CA LYS A 226 17.69 -13.13 4.14
C LYS A 226 17.60 -11.66 4.56
N ASN A 227 17.82 -11.42 5.84
CA ASN A 227 18.06 -10.10 6.40
C ASN A 227 19.38 -10.11 7.19
N LYS A 228 19.77 -8.97 7.79
CA LYS A 228 21.01 -8.86 8.59
C LYS A 228 21.11 -9.89 9.72
N ARG A 229 19.99 -10.44 10.21
CA ARG A 229 19.96 -11.42 11.30
C ARG A 229 19.91 -12.87 10.81
N GLY A 230 19.57 -13.11 9.54
CA GLY A 230 19.49 -14.45 8.96
C GLY A 230 18.30 -14.61 8.01
N SER A 231 17.94 -15.85 7.71
CA SER A 231 16.81 -16.15 6.84
C SER A 231 15.46 -16.03 7.56
N PHE A 232 14.45 -15.65 6.80
CA PHE A 232 13.05 -15.70 7.21
C PHE A 232 12.18 -16.13 6.03
N THR A 233 11.04 -16.73 6.37
CA THR A 233 10.06 -17.22 5.40
C THR A 233 8.69 -16.72 5.79
N ILE A 234 7.96 -16.20 4.81
CA ILE A 234 6.55 -15.83 4.93
C ILE A 234 5.75 -16.77 4.06
N THR A 235 4.66 -17.31 4.59
CA THR A 235 3.67 -18.09 3.85
C THR A 235 2.31 -17.46 4.06
N ILE A 236 1.58 -17.25 2.97
CA ILE A 236 0.19 -16.81 3.01
C ILE A 236 -0.66 -17.92 2.42
N LYS A 237 -1.73 -18.23 3.13
CA LYS A 237 -2.84 -19.03 2.62
C LYS A 237 -4.06 -18.13 2.54
N SER A 238 -4.62 -17.96 1.36
CA SER A 238 -5.85 -17.22 1.09
C SER A 238 -6.96 -18.21 0.77
N GLY A 239 -8.14 -18.01 1.35
CA GLY A 239 -9.33 -18.78 1.06
C GLY A 239 -10.39 -17.89 0.43
N GLN A 240 -10.90 -18.28 -0.73
CA GLN A 240 -11.91 -17.55 -1.48
C GLN A 240 -13.15 -18.41 -1.68
N ASN A 241 -14.30 -17.74 -1.71
CA ASN A 241 -15.57 -18.34 -2.06
C ASN A 241 -16.10 -17.67 -3.30
N PHE A 242 -16.56 -18.51 -4.23
CA PHE A 242 -17.30 -18.09 -5.40
C PHE A 242 -18.78 -18.18 -5.08
N PHE A 243 -19.55 -17.27 -5.65
CA PHE A 243 -20.99 -17.48 -5.71
C PHE A 243 -21.28 -18.32 -6.94
N ASN A 244 -22.07 -19.37 -6.73
CA ASN A 244 -22.65 -20.19 -7.78
C ASN A 244 -24.06 -19.70 -8.08
#